data_AF-A0A5E9ABW4-F1
#
_entry.id   AF-A0A5E9ABW4-F1
#
_cell.length_a   1.000
_cell.length_b   1.000
_cell.length_c   1.000
_cell.angle_alpha   90.00
_cell.angle_beta   90.00
_cell.angle_gamma   90.00
#
_symmetry.space_group_name_H-M   'P 1'
#
loop_
_entity.id
_entity.type
_entity.pdbx_description
1 polymer ?
#
loop_
_entity_poly.entity_id
_entity_poly.type
_entity_poly.pdbx_seq_one_letter_code
_entity_poly.pdbx_strand_id
1 'polypeptide(L)'
;MSLATHLARNGAAGWLLPAAIIAGWEAAARAGLIPANVLPAPSAVAEAFWRLTLSGELVRNIGVSTLRALSGFAIGGSIGFALGLANGLSTLSRGLTDT
;
A
#
# COMPACT_ATOMS: atom_id res chain seq x y z
N MET A 1 -35.29 -2.74 -22.58
CA MET A 1 -34.85 -3.86 -21.70
C MET A 1 -33.85 -4.80 -22.40
N SER A 2 -32.87 -4.27 -23.16
CA SER A 2 -31.87 -5.09 -23.90
C SER A 2 -30.45 -4.53 -23.74
N LEU A 3 -30.30 -3.19 -23.67
CA LEU A 3 -29.00 -2.55 -23.44
C LEU A 3 -28.44 -2.80 -22.02
N ALA A 4 -29.29 -2.76 -20.99
CA ALA A 4 -28.90 -3.00 -19.60
C ALA A 4 -28.40 -4.44 -19.37
N THR A 5 -29.02 -5.42 -20.01
CA THR A 5 -28.61 -6.83 -19.95
C THR A 5 -27.30 -7.08 -20.68
N HIS A 6 -27.02 -6.41 -21.81
CA HIS A 6 -25.72 -6.51 -22.48
C HIS A 6 -24.57 -5.86 -21.69
N LEU A 7 -24.79 -4.67 -21.12
CA LEU A 7 -23.80 -4.01 -20.26
C LEU A 7 -23.55 -4.79 -18.97
N ALA A 8 -24.61 -5.31 -18.33
CA ALA A 8 -24.49 -6.14 -17.14
C ALA A 8 -23.80 -7.49 -17.43
N ARG A 9 -24.08 -8.13 -18.57
CA ARG A 9 -23.44 -9.39 -18.98
C ARG A 9 -21.96 -9.21 -19.30
N ASN A 10 -21.59 -8.10 -19.93
CA ASN A 10 -20.19 -7.77 -20.21
C ASN A 10 -19.42 -7.36 -18.95
N GLY A 11 -20.06 -6.60 -18.04
CA GLY A 11 -19.47 -6.24 -16.75
C GLY A 11 -19.25 -7.46 -15.85
N ALA A 12 -20.23 -8.37 -15.76
CA ALA A 12 -20.11 -9.61 -14.98
C ALA A 12 -19.09 -10.58 -15.60
N ALA A 13 -19.03 -10.70 -16.92
CA ALA A 13 -18.03 -11.52 -17.60
C ALA A 13 -16.59 -11.00 -17.37
N GLY A 14 -16.41 -9.68 -17.22
CA GLY A 14 -15.12 -9.07 -16.89
C GLY A 14 -14.53 -9.53 -15.55
N TRP A 15 -15.37 -9.93 -14.59
CA TRP A 15 -14.94 -10.43 -13.28
C TRP A 15 -14.54 -11.91 -13.27
N LEU A 16 -14.88 -12.66 -14.32
CA LEU A 16 -14.57 -14.10 -14.40
C LEU A 16 -13.07 -14.35 -14.34
N LEU A 17 -12.27 -13.55 -15.06
CA LEU A 17 -10.83 -13.72 -15.08
C LEU A 17 -10.19 -13.43 -13.70
N PRO A 18 -10.44 -12.27 -13.04
CA PRO A 18 -9.98 -12.04 -11.67
C PRO A 18 -10.43 -13.13 -10.68
N ALA A 19 -11.69 -13.57 -10.74
CA ALA A 19 -12.21 -14.61 -9.86
C ALA A 19 -11.51 -15.95 -10.08
N ALA A 20 -11.27 -16.33 -11.34
CA ALA A 20 -10.54 -17.54 -11.69
C ALA A 20 -9.09 -17.51 -11.18
N ILE A 21 -8.43 -16.34 -11.25
CA ILE A 21 -7.07 -16.16 -10.70
C ILE A 21 -7.09 -16.33 -9.18
N ILE A 22 -8.03 -15.70 -8.47
CA ILE A 22 -8.15 -15.84 -7.01
C ILE A 22 -8.44 -17.30 -6.62
N ALA A 23 -9.35 -17.97 -7.33
CA ALA A 23 -9.69 -19.36 -7.07
C ALA A 23 -8.50 -20.31 -7.32
N GLY A 24 -7.77 -20.10 -8.42
CA GLY A 24 -6.56 -20.86 -8.73
C GLY A 24 -5.45 -20.64 -7.68
N TRP A 25 -5.27 -19.39 -7.23
CA TRP A 25 -4.34 -19.06 -6.15
C TRP A 25 -4.73 -19.73 -4.83
N GLU A 26 -5.98 -19.62 -4.41
CA GLU A 26 -6.51 -20.29 -3.22
C GLU A 26 -6.28 -21.80 -3.27
N ALA A 27 -6.59 -22.44 -4.40
CA ALA A 27 -6.39 -23.86 -4.60
C ALA A 27 -4.89 -24.24 -4.51
N ALA A 28 -4.00 -23.50 -5.18
CA ALA A 28 -2.57 -23.75 -5.14
C ALA A 28 -1.97 -23.58 -3.73
N ALA A 29 -2.41 -22.56 -3.00
CA ALA A 29 -1.99 -22.33 -1.62
C ALA A 29 -2.47 -23.45 -0.69
N ARG A 30 -3.75 -23.89 -0.80
CA ARG A 30 -4.30 -25.00 -0.01
C ARG A 30 -3.69 -26.36 -0.36
N ALA A 31 -3.31 -26.56 -1.61
CA ALA A 31 -2.62 -27.76 -2.07
C ALA A 31 -1.15 -27.82 -1.60
N GLY A 32 -0.64 -26.78 -0.94
CA GLY A 32 0.75 -26.71 -0.48
C GLY A 32 1.77 -26.49 -1.59
N LEU A 33 1.33 -26.12 -2.79
CA LEU A 33 2.22 -25.80 -3.92
C LEU A 33 2.94 -24.46 -3.70
N ILE A 34 2.37 -23.58 -2.86
CA ILE A 34 2.94 -22.28 -2.53
C ILE A 34 3.15 -22.21 -1.01
N PRO A 35 4.37 -21.89 -0.53
CA PRO A 35 4.62 -21.72 0.89
C PRO A 35 3.75 -20.60 1.49
N ALA A 36 3.09 -20.89 2.61
CA ALA A 36 2.16 -19.96 3.25
C ALA A 36 2.82 -18.66 3.76
N ASN A 37 4.13 -18.65 3.96
CA ASN A 37 4.90 -17.46 4.34
C ASN A 37 5.28 -16.57 3.14
N VAL A 38 5.18 -17.08 1.91
CA VAL A 38 5.44 -16.32 0.68
C VAL A 38 4.15 -15.74 0.13
N LEU A 39 3.13 -16.59 -0.03
CA LEU A 39 1.83 -16.17 -0.57
C LEU A 39 0.69 -16.94 0.14
N PRO A 40 0.19 -16.41 1.27
CA PRO A 40 -0.90 -17.03 2.02
C PRO A 40 -2.16 -17.18 1.16
N ALA A 41 -3.02 -18.14 1.47
CA ALA A 41 -4.32 -18.25 0.82
C ALA A 41 -5.15 -16.97 1.00
N PRO A 42 -5.85 -16.47 -0.04
CA PRO A 42 -6.76 -15.34 0.05
C PRO A 42 -7.70 -15.39 1.26
N SER A 43 -8.26 -16.58 1.56
CA SER A 43 -9.16 -16.73 2.72
C SER A 43 -8.45 -16.48 4.04
N ALA A 44 -7.18 -16.89 4.18
CA ALA A 44 -6.40 -16.71 5.39
C ALA A 44 -6.06 -15.22 5.61
N VAL A 45 -5.83 -14.47 4.52
CA VAL A 45 -5.66 -13.02 4.58
C VAL A 45 -6.95 -12.35 5.07
N ALA A 46 -8.10 -12.74 4.54
CA ALA A 46 -9.41 -12.21 4.96
C ALA A 46 -9.71 -12.51 6.43
N GLU A 47 -9.42 -13.73 6.89
CA GLU A 47 -9.59 -14.12 8.29
C GLU A 47 -8.68 -13.31 9.22
N ALA A 48 -7.40 -13.19 8.86
CA ALA A 48 -6.44 -12.40 9.63
C ALA A 48 -6.86 -10.92 9.70
N PHE A 49 -7.31 -10.35 8.57
CA PHE A 49 -7.83 -8.99 8.53
C PHE A 49 -9.01 -8.81 9.49
N TRP A 50 -10.00 -9.68 9.44
CA TRP A 50 -11.17 -9.60 10.31
C TRP A 50 -10.81 -9.72 11.79
N ARG A 51 -10.00 -10.73 12.15
CA ARG A 51 -9.53 -10.96 13.52
C ARG A 51 -8.73 -9.78 14.08
N LEU A 52 -7.79 -9.25 13.29
CA LEU A 52 -6.95 -8.12 13.70
C LEU A 52 -7.74 -6.81 13.76
N THR A 53 -8.79 -6.67 12.95
CA THR A 53 -9.70 -5.52 13.01
C THR A 53 -10.52 -5.56 14.30
N LEU A 54 -11.15 -6.69 14.61
CA LEU A 54 -11.99 -6.84 15.82
C LEU A 54 -11.18 -6.73 17.12
N SER A 55 -9.95 -7.24 17.14
CA SER A 55 -9.06 -7.10 18.30
C SER A 55 -8.49 -5.68 18.47
N GLY A 56 -8.66 -4.80 17.47
CA GLY A 56 -8.07 -3.46 17.44
C GLY A 56 -6.56 -3.43 17.16
N GLU A 57 -5.90 -4.59 17.05
CA GLU A 57 -4.47 -4.66 16.77
C GLU A 57 -4.11 -4.08 15.41
N LEU A 58 -4.96 -4.28 14.41
CA LEU A 58 -4.71 -3.75 13.06
C LEU A 58 -4.56 -2.23 13.09
N VAL A 59 -5.50 -1.55 13.73
CA VAL A 59 -5.52 -0.09 13.85
C VAL A 59 -4.33 0.39 14.68
N ARG A 60 -4.02 -0.30 15.79
CA ARG A 60 -2.85 0.03 16.62
C ARG A 60 -1.54 -0.08 15.86
N ASN A 61 -1.33 -1.17 15.12
CA ASN A 61 -0.09 -1.43 14.40
C ASN A 61 0.11 -0.44 13.23
N ILE A 62 -0.96 -0.13 12.51
CA ILE A 62 -0.97 0.91 11.49
C ILE A 62 -0.65 2.27 12.14
N GLY A 63 -1.31 2.61 13.25
CA GLY A 63 -1.11 3.88 13.96
C GLY A 63 0.33 4.09 14.41
N VAL A 64 0.94 3.10 15.06
CA VAL A 64 2.35 3.17 15.51
C VAL A 64 3.29 3.31 14.31
N SER A 65 3.06 2.56 13.23
CA SER A 65 3.88 2.63 12.03
C SER A 65 3.79 4.00 11.34
N THR A 66 2.58 4.53 11.21
CA THR A 66 2.32 5.86 10.64
C THR A 66 2.95 6.95 11.48
N LEU A 67 2.78 6.92 12.81
CA LEU A 67 3.38 7.89 13.71
C LEU A 67 4.90 7.90 13.58
N ARG A 68 5.52 6.72 13.52
CA ARG A 68 6.98 6.61 13.31
C ARG A 68 7.40 7.21 11.97
N ALA A 69 6.69 6.92 10.89
CA ALA A 69 6.99 7.46 9.56
C ALA A 69 6.86 8.99 9.53
N LEU A 70 5.79 9.54 10.11
CA LEU A 70 5.56 10.98 10.18
C LEU A 70 6.59 11.69 11.06
N SER A 71 6.96 11.12 12.21
CA SER A 71 7.99 11.67 13.08
C SER A 71 9.35 11.69 12.38
N GLY A 72 9.72 10.60 11.71
CA GLY A 72 10.95 10.54 10.92
C GLY A 72 10.96 11.57 9.78
N PHE A 73 9.84 11.71 9.06
CA PHE A 73 9.67 12.71 8.02
C PHE A 73 9.76 14.14 8.57
N ALA A 74 9.11 14.42 9.70
CA ALA A 74 9.13 15.75 10.31
C ALA A 74 10.56 16.14 10.73
N ILE A 75 11.28 15.25 11.41
CA ILE A 75 12.66 15.51 11.86
C ILE A 75 13.62 15.61 10.67
N GLY A 76 13.67 14.58 9.82
CA GLY A 76 14.57 14.56 8.68
C GLY A 76 14.25 15.66 7.67
N GLY A 77 12.96 15.89 7.40
CA GLY A 77 12.47 16.92 6.49
C GLY A 77 12.77 18.32 6.99
N SER A 78 12.57 18.61 8.29
CA SER A 78 12.92 19.94 8.84
C SER A 78 14.42 20.22 8.83
N ILE A 79 15.25 19.23 9.19
CA ILE A 79 16.72 19.35 9.10
C ILE A 79 17.14 19.58 7.64
N GLY A 80 16.69 18.72 6.72
CA GLY A 80 17.03 18.83 5.31
C GLY A 80 16.54 20.14 4.68
N PHE A 81 15.35 20.59 5.06
CA PHE A 81 14.79 21.86 4.63
C PHE A 81 15.60 23.05 5.15
N ALA A 82 15.97 23.06 6.43
CA ALA A 82 16.79 24.12 7.02
C ALA A 82 18.18 24.21 6.34
N LEU A 83 18.82 23.07 6.09
CA LEU A 83 20.10 23.02 5.37
C LEU A 83 19.96 23.44 3.91
N GLY A 84 18.90 23.00 3.23
CA GLY A 84 18.60 23.40 1.86
C GLY A 84 18.31 24.89 1.74
N LEU A 85 17.55 25.46 2.67
CA LEU A 85 17.32 26.90 2.77
C LEU A 85 18.63 27.65 3.04
N ALA A 86 19.43 27.23 4.02
CA ALA A 86 20.72 27.86 4.31
C ALA A 86 21.62 27.88 3.08
N ASN A 87 21.67 26.77 2.33
CA ASN A 87 22.42 26.68 1.08
C ASN A 87 21.85 27.60 -0.02
N GLY A 88 20.53 27.66 -0.19
CA GLY A 88 19.87 28.48 -1.21
C GLY A 88 19.84 29.99 -0.91
N LEU A 89 19.78 30.37 0.37
CA LEU A 89 19.78 31.77 0.83
C LEU A 89 21.18 32.32 1.09
N SER A 90 22.19 31.45 1.18
CA SER A 90 23.57 31.87 1.37
C SER A 90 24.03 32.82 0.27
N THR A 91 24.39 34.03 0.68
CA THR A 91 25.08 35.05 -0.13
C THR A 91 26.46 34.57 -0.60
N LEU A 92 27.00 33.50 -0.01
CA LEU A 92 28.27 32.86 -0.42
C LEU A 92 28.15 32.22 -1.81
N SER A 93 26.99 31.64 -2.15
CA SER A 93 26.73 31.06 -3.48
C SER A 93 26.64 32.16 -4.54
N ARG A 94 25.90 33.24 -4.23
CA ARG A 94 25.82 34.44 -5.07
C ARG A 94 27.19 35.11 -5.24
N GLY A 95 27.96 35.32 -4.17
CA GLY A 95 29.26 35.97 -4.23
C GLY A 95 30.38 35.19 -4.96
N LEU A 96 30.20 33.89 -5.22
CA LEU A 96 31.12 33.08 -6.02
C LEU A 96 30.70 32.93 -7.50
N THR A 97 29.43 33.21 -7.82
CA THR A 97 28.87 33.10 -9.19
C THR A 97 28.56 34.45 -9.83
N ASP A 98 28.55 35.55 -9.07
CA ASP A 98 28.56 36.92 -9.60
C ASP A 98 30.00 37.29 -10.06
N THR A 99 30.38 36.81 -11.23
CA THR A 99 31.40 37.40 -12.11
C THR A 99 30.73 37.81 -13.40
#